data_AF-A0A953ZFN9-F1
#
_entry.id   AF-A0A953ZFN9-F1
#
_cell.length_a   1.000
_cell.length_b   1.000
_cell.length_c   1.000
_cell.angle_alpha   90.00
_cell.angle_beta   90.00
_cell.angle_gamma   90.00
#
_symmetry.space_group_name_H-M   'P 1'
#
loop_
_entity.id
_entity.type
_entity.pdbx_description
1 polymer ?
#
loop_
_entity_poly.entity_id
_entity_poly.type
_entity_poly.pdbx_seq_one_letter_code
_entity_poly.pdbx_strand_id
1 'polypeptide(L)'
;GEELLGITLALLDVARTLNDVPAGAVDTCGTGGDRSGTFNISTGAALLVASLGVPVMKHGNRSVTSRSGSADVIEALGVSFTEPETSVGNFAFLFAPQFHPALKHIGPIRRALGIRTVFNLVGPLANPARPDFQLVGVAVRERLPDVARALQGLGRKRAFVVHGEPGLDEATPVDRFTVVDVQSDSITAADFTSADFGIAPCELSDLRGGSADHNARIIENVLAGRTGPKRDVVVLNAALTLLLIGKAKTPVQAAEFAADAIDSGATARLLEELRRSSVHA
;
A
#
# COMPACT_ATOMS: atom_id res chain seq x y z
N GLY A 1 11.19 -11.34 -13.91
CA GLY A 1 9.84 -11.93 -13.74
C GLY A 1 9.87 -13.25 -12.99
N GLU A 2 10.27 -14.34 -13.66
CA GLU A 2 10.29 -15.70 -13.08
C GLU A 2 11.20 -15.82 -11.84
N GLU A 3 12.40 -15.23 -11.86
CA GLU A 3 13.28 -15.24 -10.70
C GLU A 3 12.65 -14.53 -9.49
N LEU A 4 11.98 -13.41 -9.73
CA LEU A 4 11.29 -12.65 -8.69
C LEU A 4 10.12 -13.45 -8.10
N LEU A 5 9.37 -14.15 -8.95
CA LEU A 5 8.34 -15.09 -8.52
C LEU A 5 8.93 -16.22 -7.66
N GLY A 6 9.97 -16.90 -8.13
CA GLY A 6 10.61 -18.00 -7.41
C GLY A 6 11.15 -17.59 -6.04
N ILE A 7 11.82 -16.44 -5.94
CA ILE A 7 12.30 -15.88 -4.67
C ILE A 7 11.11 -15.56 -3.74
N THR A 8 10.03 -14.99 -4.28
CA THR A 8 8.85 -14.64 -3.50
C THR A 8 8.15 -15.88 -2.96
N LEU A 9 7.95 -16.91 -3.79
CA LEU A 9 7.37 -18.18 -3.38
C LEU A 9 8.20 -18.85 -2.29
N ALA A 10 9.53 -18.91 -2.45
CA ALA A 10 10.41 -19.45 -1.43
C ALA A 10 10.32 -18.69 -0.10
N LEU A 11 10.15 -17.37 -0.14
CA LEU A 11 9.97 -16.55 1.06
C LEU A 11 8.59 -16.77 1.71
N LEU A 12 7.54 -16.96 0.91
CA LEU A 12 6.18 -17.24 1.36
C LEU A 12 6.02 -18.66 1.93
N ASP A 13 6.81 -19.62 1.46
CA ASP A 13 6.78 -21.01 1.95
C ASP A 13 7.41 -21.15 3.34
N VAL A 14 8.36 -20.28 3.69
CA VAL A 14 8.98 -20.22 5.02
C VAL A 14 8.40 -19.11 5.90
N ALA A 15 7.38 -18.40 5.40
CA ALA A 15 6.66 -17.42 6.19
C ALA A 15 5.75 -18.11 7.21
N ARG A 16 5.43 -17.42 8.31
CA ARG A 16 4.41 -17.90 9.22
C ARG A 16 3.06 -17.92 8.51
N THR A 17 2.40 -19.06 8.53
CA THR A 17 1.05 -19.23 7.96
C THR A 17 0.05 -18.36 8.72
N LEU A 18 -0.82 -17.71 7.97
CA LEU A 18 -2.00 -17.00 8.48
C LEU A 18 -3.25 -17.83 8.18
N ASN A 19 -4.14 -17.96 9.14
CA ASN A 19 -5.48 -18.50 8.92
C ASN A 19 -6.50 -17.36 8.79
N ASP A 20 -7.72 -17.72 8.39
CA ASP A 20 -8.89 -16.83 8.39
C ASP A 20 -8.71 -15.50 7.65
N VAL A 21 -7.90 -15.51 6.58
CA VAL A 21 -7.79 -14.36 5.68
C VAL A 21 -9.14 -14.17 4.98
N PRO A 22 -9.79 -12.99 5.13
CA PRO A 22 -11.09 -12.75 4.53
C PRO A 22 -11.04 -12.83 2.99
N ALA A 23 -12.08 -13.42 2.39
CA ALA A 23 -12.24 -13.39 0.95
C ALA A 23 -12.34 -11.92 0.46
N GLY A 24 -11.74 -11.64 -0.70
CA GLY A 24 -11.67 -10.29 -1.25
C GLY A 24 -10.67 -9.38 -0.56
N ALA A 25 -9.78 -9.92 0.29
CA ALA A 25 -8.73 -9.15 0.92
C ALA A 25 -7.81 -8.46 -0.09
N VAL A 26 -7.41 -7.23 0.25
CA VAL A 26 -6.50 -6.41 -0.55
C VAL A 26 -5.29 -5.97 0.25
N ASP A 27 -4.16 -5.80 -0.43
CA ASP A 27 -2.98 -5.13 0.10
C ASP A 27 -2.60 -3.94 -0.80
N THR A 28 -2.08 -2.90 -0.17
CA THR A 28 -1.55 -1.70 -0.83
C THR A 28 -0.15 -1.45 -0.28
N CYS A 29 0.87 -1.66 -1.10
CA CYS A 29 2.26 -1.52 -0.67
C CYS A 29 3.14 -1.03 -1.81
N GLY A 30 4.27 -0.43 -1.46
CA GLY A 30 5.25 0.07 -2.42
C GLY A 30 6.60 -0.59 -2.18
N THR A 31 7.41 -0.71 -3.22
CA THR A 31 8.81 -1.18 -3.10
C THR A 31 9.66 -0.28 -2.19
N GLY A 32 9.23 0.96 -1.99
CA GLY A 32 9.97 2.02 -1.32
C GLY A 32 11.24 2.39 -2.06
N GLY A 33 11.97 3.36 -1.51
CA GLY A 33 13.26 3.76 -2.05
C GLY A 33 13.19 4.60 -3.33
N ASP A 34 12.04 5.22 -3.60
CA ASP A 34 11.86 6.34 -4.52
C ASP A 34 12.62 7.61 -4.07
N ARG A 35 12.92 7.72 -2.75
CA ARG A 35 13.59 8.86 -2.13
C ARG A 35 12.84 10.19 -2.33
N SER A 36 11.54 10.11 -2.59
CA SER A 36 10.68 11.27 -2.82
C SER A 36 10.48 12.11 -1.56
N GLY A 37 10.54 11.45 -0.39
CA GLY A 37 10.27 12.07 0.89
C GLY A 37 8.78 12.37 1.09
N THR A 38 7.89 11.69 0.37
CA THR A 38 6.45 11.77 0.60
C THR A 38 6.08 11.25 2.00
N PHE A 39 4.90 11.64 2.48
CA PHE A 39 4.31 11.00 3.66
C PHE A 39 3.83 9.58 3.30
N ASN A 40 3.46 8.77 4.29
CA ASN A 40 3.04 7.39 4.09
C ASN A 40 1.64 7.28 3.44
N ILE A 41 1.53 7.65 2.16
CA ILE A 41 0.28 7.71 1.38
C ILE A 41 -0.40 6.34 1.33
N SER A 42 0.34 5.27 1.01
CA SER A 42 -0.24 3.92 0.99
C SER A 42 -0.81 3.48 2.36
N THR A 43 -0.35 4.03 3.49
CA THR A 43 -0.95 3.78 4.81
C THR A 43 -2.28 4.51 4.96
N GLY A 44 -2.34 5.79 4.57
CA GLY A 44 -3.60 6.55 4.57
C GLY A 44 -4.64 5.94 3.63
N ALA A 45 -4.23 5.53 2.43
CA ALA A 45 -5.11 4.88 1.44
C ALA A 45 -5.65 3.54 1.95
N ALA A 46 -4.80 2.74 2.62
CA ALA A 46 -5.23 1.46 3.21
C ALA A 46 -6.32 1.63 4.27
N LEU A 47 -6.18 2.62 5.17
CA LEU A 47 -7.20 2.93 6.17
C LEU A 47 -8.49 3.43 5.52
N LEU A 48 -8.38 4.25 4.47
CA LEU A 48 -9.54 4.71 3.71
C LEU A 48 -10.30 3.57 3.05
N VAL A 49 -9.59 2.66 2.37
CA VAL A 49 -10.20 1.47 1.75
C VAL A 49 -10.86 0.57 2.80
N ALA A 50 -10.22 0.35 3.95
CA ALA A 50 -10.81 -0.42 5.05
C ALA A 50 -12.11 0.22 5.57
N SER A 51 -12.18 1.55 5.66
CA SER A 51 -13.38 2.26 6.12
C SER A 51 -14.58 2.12 5.17
N LEU A 52 -14.33 1.72 3.93
CA LEU A 52 -15.35 1.36 2.94
C LEU A 52 -15.79 -0.11 3.05
N GLY A 53 -15.40 -0.82 4.11
CA GLY A 53 -15.80 -2.22 4.33
C GLY A 53 -15.03 -3.23 3.48
N VAL A 54 -13.86 -2.86 2.96
CA VAL A 54 -13.00 -3.77 2.21
C VAL A 54 -11.96 -4.37 3.17
N PRO A 55 -11.78 -5.69 3.23
CA PRO A 55 -10.73 -6.30 4.06
C PRO A 55 -9.34 -5.90 3.56
N VAL A 56 -8.57 -5.20 4.38
CA VAL A 56 -7.21 -4.75 4.06
C VAL A 56 -6.20 -5.49 4.95
N MET A 57 -5.36 -6.29 4.31
CA MET A 57 -4.27 -7.04 4.94
C MET A 57 -2.94 -6.38 4.57
N LYS A 58 -2.68 -5.19 5.15
CA LYS A 58 -1.54 -4.37 4.75
C LYS A 58 -0.25 -4.99 5.24
N HIS A 59 0.63 -5.38 4.32
CA HIS A 59 1.98 -5.83 4.67
C HIS A 59 2.95 -4.66 4.72
N GLY A 60 3.76 -4.59 5.77
CA GLY A 60 4.63 -3.44 5.97
C GLY A 60 5.83 -3.71 6.85
N ASN A 61 6.76 -2.75 6.83
CA ASN A 61 7.99 -2.83 7.61
C ASN A 61 8.38 -1.44 8.14
N ARG A 62 9.34 -1.42 9.06
CA ARG A 62 10.02 -0.18 9.48
C ARG A 62 10.91 0.33 8.35
N SER A 63 11.20 1.62 8.38
CA SER A 63 12.04 2.19 7.33
C SER A 63 13.47 1.66 7.37
N VAL A 64 14.06 1.52 6.18
CA VAL A 64 15.51 1.31 5.99
C VAL A 64 16.16 2.53 5.32
N THR A 65 15.42 3.34 4.56
CA THR A 65 15.94 4.41 3.70
C THR A 65 15.17 5.74 3.76
N SER A 66 13.92 5.73 4.21
CA SER A 66 13.08 6.93 4.42
C SER A 66 13.14 7.39 5.88
N ARG A 67 12.52 8.53 6.19
CA ARG A 67 12.41 9.05 7.56
C ARG A 67 11.43 8.25 8.44
N SER A 68 10.48 7.51 7.85
CA SER A 68 9.53 6.64 8.55
C SER A 68 8.95 5.56 7.63
N GLY A 69 8.86 4.33 8.14
CA GLY A 69 8.21 3.20 7.47
C GLY A 69 6.73 3.15 7.79
N SER A 70 5.99 2.28 7.11
CA SER A 70 4.57 2.10 7.37
C SER A 70 4.32 1.59 8.79
N ALA A 71 5.18 0.71 9.31
CA ALA A 71 5.09 0.20 10.68
C ALA A 71 5.27 1.32 11.73
N ASP A 72 6.26 2.21 11.51
CA ASP A 72 6.54 3.31 12.44
C ASP A 72 5.34 4.28 12.51
N VAL A 73 4.67 4.52 11.37
CA VAL A 73 3.48 5.39 11.32
C VAL A 73 2.24 4.72 11.93
N ILE A 74 2.06 3.42 11.75
CA ILE A 74 0.95 2.68 12.37
C ILE A 74 1.05 2.75 13.90
N GLU A 75 2.25 2.58 14.46
CA GLU A 75 2.47 2.76 15.90
C GLU A 75 2.25 4.21 16.34
N ALA A 76 2.75 5.20 15.58
CA ALA A 76 2.53 6.62 15.88
C ALA A 76 1.04 7.03 15.79
N LEU A 77 0.25 6.31 15.00
CA LEU A 77 -1.21 6.43 14.95
C LEU A 77 -1.90 5.76 16.15
N GLY A 78 -1.17 5.07 17.04
CA GLY A 78 -1.74 4.35 18.18
C GLY A 78 -2.46 3.07 17.81
N VAL A 79 -2.09 2.46 16.68
CA VAL A 79 -2.68 1.21 16.17
C VAL A 79 -1.70 0.06 16.35
N SER A 80 -2.15 -1.03 16.95
CA SER A 80 -1.38 -2.26 17.14
C SER A 80 -1.21 -3.03 15.84
N PHE A 81 -0.11 -3.77 15.74
CA PHE A 81 0.06 -4.77 14.68
C PHE A 81 -0.83 -5.97 15.02
N THR A 82 -1.74 -6.30 14.12
CA THR A 82 -2.75 -7.35 14.30
C THR A 82 -2.65 -8.40 13.20
N GLU A 83 -3.27 -9.54 13.43
CA GLU A 83 -3.40 -10.63 12.46
C GLU A 83 -4.83 -10.63 11.89
N PRO A 84 -5.11 -11.36 10.79
CA PRO A 84 -6.46 -11.44 10.24
C PRO A 84 -7.51 -11.86 11.28
N GLU A 85 -7.19 -12.86 12.10
CA GLU A 85 -8.06 -13.40 13.16
C GLU A 85 -8.43 -12.35 14.24
N THR A 86 -7.57 -11.37 14.47
CA THR A 86 -7.75 -10.30 15.46
C THR A 86 -7.99 -8.94 14.82
N SER A 87 -8.25 -8.91 13.52
CA SER A 87 -8.45 -7.68 12.77
C SER A 87 -9.77 -7.01 13.19
N VAL A 88 -9.72 -5.68 13.29
CA VAL A 88 -10.87 -4.84 13.66
C VAL A 88 -11.12 -3.88 12.50
N GLY A 89 -12.39 -3.57 12.24
CA GLY A 89 -12.76 -2.59 11.21
C GLY A 89 -12.22 -2.89 9.79
N ASN A 90 -12.06 -4.17 9.43
CA ASN A 90 -11.53 -4.64 8.15
C ASN A 90 -10.06 -4.26 7.89
N PHE A 91 -9.25 -4.01 8.93
CA PHE A 91 -7.85 -3.68 8.76
C PHE A 91 -6.95 -4.53 9.65
N ALA A 92 -5.91 -5.12 9.05
CA ALA A 92 -4.79 -5.73 9.75
C ALA A 92 -3.47 -5.17 9.20
N PHE A 93 -2.55 -4.87 10.10
CA PHE A 93 -1.18 -4.52 9.73
C PHE A 93 -0.23 -5.69 10.03
N LEU A 94 0.21 -6.34 8.95
CA LEU A 94 1.10 -7.49 9.01
C LEU A 94 2.55 -7.00 9.05
N PHE A 95 3.16 -7.01 10.24
CA PHE A 95 4.52 -6.52 10.42
C PHE A 95 5.56 -7.54 9.93
N ALA A 96 6.24 -7.25 8.82
CA ALA A 96 7.09 -8.20 8.10
C ALA A 96 8.06 -9.03 8.96
N PRO A 97 8.78 -8.47 9.96
CA PRO A 97 9.69 -9.26 10.81
C PRO A 97 8.99 -10.34 11.65
N GLN A 98 7.71 -10.20 11.96
CA GLN A 98 6.94 -11.22 12.69
C GLN A 98 6.58 -12.42 11.80
N PHE A 99 6.39 -12.18 10.50
CA PHE A 99 5.91 -13.20 9.55
C PHE A 99 7.03 -13.84 8.73
N HIS A 100 8.17 -13.15 8.55
CA HIS A 100 9.28 -13.66 7.77
C HIS A 100 10.55 -13.81 8.63
N PRO A 101 10.58 -14.77 9.57
CA PRO A 101 11.72 -14.96 10.46
C PRO A 101 13.01 -15.27 9.69
N ALA A 102 12.93 -15.88 8.50
CA ALA A 102 14.06 -16.14 7.62
C ALA A 102 14.79 -14.85 7.17
N LEU A 103 14.10 -13.72 7.09
CA LEU A 103 14.71 -12.44 6.71
C LEU A 103 15.74 -11.94 7.73
N LYS A 104 15.73 -12.44 8.97
CA LYS A 104 16.74 -12.09 9.98
C LYS A 104 18.17 -12.42 9.53
N HIS A 105 18.33 -13.46 8.70
CA HIS A 105 19.62 -13.87 8.17
C HIS A 105 20.06 -13.00 6.98
N ILE A 106 19.11 -12.44 6.24
CA ILE A 106 19.35 -11.64 5.04
C ILE A 106 19.57 -10.16 5.38
N GLY A 107 18.95 -9.68 6.46
CA GLY A 107 19.04 -8.29 6.93
C GLY A 107 20.48 -7.75 7.08
N PRO A 108 21.38 -8.44 7.80
CA PRO A 108 22.78 -8.01 7.94
C PRO A 108 23.51 -7.91 6.60
N ILE A 109 23.29 -8.87 5.69
CA ILE A 109 23.92 -8.89 4.36
C ILE A 109 23.45 -7.68 3.54
N ARG A 110 22.13 -7.42 3.54
CA ARG A 110 21.57 -6.24 2.84
C ARG A 110 22.13 -4.93 3.37
N ARG A 111 22.30 -4.80 4.70
CA ARG A 111 22.91 -3.62 5.31
C ARG A 111 24.38 -3.46 4.91
N ALA A 112 25.14 -4.55 4.91
CA ALA A 112 26.55 -4.53 4.52
C ALA A 112 26.73 -4.16 3.03
N LEU A 113 25.85 -4.62 2.16
CA LEU A 113 25.86 -4.29 0.73
C LEU A 113 25.51 -2.82 0.47
N GLY A 114 24.56 -2.24 1.20
CA GLY A 114 24.19 -0.83 1.07
C GLY A 114 23.59 -0.42 -0.28
N ILE A 115 23.33 -1.38 -1.18
CA ILE A 115 22.81 -1.17 -2.53
C ILE A 115 21.42 -1.81 -2.69
N ARG A 116 20.68 -1.34 -3.70
CA ARG A 116 19.39 -1.96 -4.08
C ARG A 116 19.64 -3.33 -4.70
N THR A 117 18.84 -4.32 -4.30
CA THR A 117 18.88 -5.68 -4.84
C THR A 117 17.45 -6.15 -5.15
N VAL A 118 17.31 -7.38 -5.65
CA VAL A 118 16.00 -8.00 -5.88
C VAL A 118 15.11 -8.01 -4.62
N PHE A 119 15.69 -8.04 -3.42
CA PHE A 119 14.95 -7.97 -2.16
C PHE A 119 14.20 -6.66 -1.92
N ASN A 120 14.51 -5.60 -2.67
CA ASN A 120 13.70 -4.37 -2.67
C ASN A 120 12.36 -4.56 -3.40
N LEU A 121 12.28 -5.50 -4.34
CA LEU A 121 11.06 -5.82 -5.09
C LEU A 121 10.23 -6.91 -4.43
N VAL A 122 10.87 -7.80 -3.66
CA VAL A 122 10.21 -8.94 -3.01
C VAL A 122 9.27 -8.52 -1.87
N GLY A 123 9.60 -7.46 -1.12
CA GLY A 123 8.86 -7.06 0.08
C GLY A 123 7.35 -6.91 -0.15
N PRO A 124 6.91 -6.10 -1.13
CA PRO A 124 5.50 -5.98 -1.51
C PRO A 124 4.86 -7.32 -1.90
N LEU A 125 5.58 -8.17 -2.63
CA LEU A 125 5.05 -9.41 -3.19
C LEU A 125 4.87 -10.52 -2.16
N ALA A 126 5.62 -10.46 -1.07
CA ALA A 126 5.69 -11.51 -0.06
C ALA A 126 4.67 -11.33 1.07
N ASN A 127 3.50 -10.74 0.81
CA ASN A 127 2.46 -10.63 1.85
C ASN A 127 2.01 -12.03 2.33
N PRO A 128 2.19 -12.37 3.62
CA PRO A 128 1.89 -13.71 4.15
C PRO A 128 0.40 -14.05 4.12
N ALA A 129 -0.49 -13.05 4.07
CA ALA A 129 -1.93 -13.27 3.92
C ALA A 129 -2.33 -13.69 2.51
N ARG A 130 -1.42 -13.58 1.53
CA ARG A 130 -1.66 -13.95 0.13
C ARG A 130 -3.01 -13.38 -0.38
N PRO A 131 -3.19 -12.04 -0.37
CA PRO A 131 -4.47 -11.40 -0.65
C PRO A 131 -5.00 -11.74 -2.06
N ASP A 132 -6.33 -11.64 -2.23
CA ASP A 132 -6.99 -11.81 -3.53
C ASP A 132 -6.60 -10.69 -4.50
N PHE A 133 -6.50 -9.47 -3.96
CA PHE A 133 -6.20 -8.26 -4.72
C PHE A 133 -4.94 -7.59 -4.20
N GLN A 134 -4.17 -6.96 -5.09
CA GLN A 134 -2.95 -6.30 -4.67
C GLN A 134 -2.62 -5.07 -5.52
N LEU A 135 -2.39 -3.93 -4.88
CA LEU A 135 -1.82 -2.74 -5.52
C LEU A 135 -0.36 -2.60 -5.07
N VAL A 136 0.56 -2.70 -6.03
CA VAL A 136 2.00 -2.62 -5.80
C VAL A 136 2.61 -1.42 -6.51
N GLY A 137 3.14 -0.50 -5.72
CA GLY A 137 3.96 0.60 -6.17
C GLY A 137 5.38 0.21 -6.54
N VAL A 138 5.91 0.71 -7.67
CA VAL A 138 7.31 0.54 -8.06
C VAL A 138 7.97 1.89 -8.39
N ALA A 139 9.10 2.18 -7.76
CA ALA A 139 9.81 3.46 -7.95
C ALA A 139 10.57 3.54 -9.28
N VAL A 140 10.86 2.38 -9.90
CA VAL A 140 11.68 2.27 -11.12
C VAL A 140 10.78 1.72 -12.22
N ARG A 141 10.47 2.55 -13.23
CA ARG A 141 9.55 2.23 -14.33
C ARG A 141 9.91 0.92 -15.03
N GLU A 142 11.19 0.66 -15.24
CA GLU A 142 11.71 -0.54 -15.91
C GLU A 142 11.41 -1.83 -15.13
N ARG A 143 10.99 -1.75 -13.86
CA ARG A 143 10.60 -2.91 -13.04
C ARG A 143 9.13 -3.26 -13.13
N LEU A 144 8.29 -2.42 -13.77
CA LEU A 144 6.87 -2.72 -13.99
C LEU A 144 6.64 -4.13 -14.57
N PRO A 145 7.33 -4.55 -15.66
CA PRO A 145 7.07 -5.88 -16.26
C PRO A 145 7.47 -7.03 -15.34
N ASP A 146 8.54 -6.87 -14.56
CA ASP A 146 9.04 -7.91 -13.66
C ASP A 146 8.07 -8.16 -12.49
N VAL A 147 7.59 -7.07 -11.88
CA VAL A 147 6.63 -7.13 -10.77
C VAL A 147 5.27 -7.61 -11.26
N ALA A 148 4.82 -7.17 -12.44
CA ALA A 148 3.57 -7.62 -13.04
C ALA A 148 3.56 -9.13 -13.31
N ARG A 149 4.62 -9.66 -13.94
CA ARG A 149 4.75 -11.11 -14.18
C ARG A 149 4.83 -11.92 -12.89
N ALA A 150 5.52 -11.41 -11.88
CA ALA A 150 5.57 -12.07 -10.58
C ALA A 150 4.17 -12.13 -9.93
N LEU A 151 3.42 -11.03 -9.93
CA LEU A 151 2.05 -11.00 -9.40
C LEU A 151 1.10 -11.95 -10.14
N GLN A 152 1.23 -12.05 -11.47
CA GLN A 152 0.46 -13.01 -12.26
C GLN A 152 0.73 -14.45 -11.80
N GLY A 153 2.00 -14.81 -11.60
CA GLY A 153 2.39 -16.14 -11.13
C GLY A 153 2.06 -16.42 -9.65
N LEU A 154 1.85 -15.40 -8.83
CA LEU A 154 1.43 -15.54 -7.42
C LEU A 154 -0.06 -15.89 -7.26
N GLY A 155 -0.83 -15.91 -8.36
CA GLY A 155 -2.22 -16.36 -8.37
C GLY A 155 -3.20 -15.37 -7.72
N ARG A 156 -2.89 -14.07 -7.76
CA ARG A 156 -3.85 -13.02 -7.37
C ARG A 156 -5.06 -13.04 -8.32
N LYS A 157 -6.26 -12.75 -7.81
CA LYS A 157 -7.45 -12.58 -8.67
C LYS A 157 -7.26 -11.43 -9.64
N ARG A 158 -6.71 -10.31 -9.15
CA ARG A 158 -6.27 -9.18 -9.96
C ARG A 158 -5.24 -8.36 -9.18
N ALA A 159 -4.28 -7.76 -9.86
CA ALA A 159 -3.34 -6.84 -9.23
C ALA A 159 -3.06 -5.63 -10.11
N PHE A 160 -2.79 -4.48 -9.50
CA PHE A 160 -2.28 -3.29 -10.18
C PHE A 160 -0.83 -3.07 -9.80
N VAL A 161 0.04 -2.90 -10.79
CA VAL A 161 1.40 -2.37 -10.56
C VAL A 161 1.44 -0.92 -11.00
N VAL A 162 1.86 -0.03 -10.11
CA VAL A 162 1.76 1.42 -10.32
C VAL A 162 3.14 2.06 -10.28
N HIS A 163 3.39 2.99 -11.19
CA HIS A 163 4.56 3.85 -11.19
C HIS A 163 4.13 5.28 -11.49
N GLY A 164 4.42 6.21 -10.58
CA GLY A 164 4.14 7.64 -10.77
C GLY A 164 5.37 8.41 -11.23
N GLU A 165 5.22 9.31 -12.20
CA GLU A 165 6.30 10.22 -12.57
C GLU A 165 6.50 11.29 -11.48
N PRO A 166 7.75 11.74 -11.21
CA PRO A 166 8.99 11.43 -11.92
C PRO A 166 9.76 10.22 -11.35
N GLY A 167 9.13 9.35 -10.55
CA GLY A 167 9.82 8.23 -9.88
C GLY A 167 9.18 7.73 -8.60
N LEU A 168 7.90 8.03 -8.37
CA LEU A 168 7.13 7.62 -7.19
C LEU A 168 6.67 6.17 -7.33
N ASP A 169 6.68 5.44 -6.22
CA ASP A 169 6.05 4.12 -6.13
C ASP A 169 4.57 4.23 -5.74
N GLU A 170 3.89 5.28 -6.18
CA GLU A 170 2.50 5.59 -5.86
C GLU A 170 1.84 6.24 -7.08
N ALA A 171 0.51 6.14 -7.19
CA ALA A 171 -0.20 7.03 -8.11
C ALA A 171 -0.14 8.46 -7.57
N THR A 172 -0.03 9.44 -8.46
CA THR A 172 0.34 10.79 -8.07
C THR A 172 -0.47 11.85 -8.80
N PRO A 173 -0.85 12.96 -8.13
CA PRO A 173 -1.31 14.18 -8.79
C PRO A 173 -0.19 15.09 -9.28
N VAL A 174 1.08 14.70 -9.10
CA VAL A 174 2.22 15.51 -9.56
C VAL A 174 2.34 15.52 -11.08
N ASP A 175 2.16 14.36 -11.70
CA ASP A 175 2.26 14.16 -13.14
C ASP A 175 1.49 12.87 -13.49
N ARG A 176 1.70 12.32 -14.69
CA ARG A 176 1.15 11.03 -15.10
C ARG A 176 1.68 9.88 -14.25
N PHE A 177 0.90 8.81 -14.21
CA PHE A 177 1.30 7.54 -13.64
C PHE A 177 0.84 6.39 -14.53
N THR A 178 1.62 5.32 -14.56
CA THR A 178 1.30 4.10 -15.30
C THR A 178 0.67 3.09 -14.36
N VAL A 179 -0.42 2.46 -14.80
CA VAL A 179 -1.03 1.30 -14.14
C VAL A 179 -0.90 0.10 -15.06
N VAL A 180 -0.30 -0.97 -14.56
CA VAL A 180 -0.28 -2.28 -15.20
C VAL A 180 -1.33 -3.15 -14.52
N ASP A 181 -2.41 -3.44 -15.23
CA ASP A 181 -3.49 -4.34 -14.81
C ASP A 181 -3.07 -5.79 -15.07
N VAL A 182 -3.01 -6.58 -14.02
CA VAL A 182 -2.53 -7.96 -14.01
C VAL A 182 -3.70 -8.87 -13.64
N GLN A 183 -4.09 -9.72 -14.58
CA GLN A 183 -5.07 -10.78 -14.43
C GLN A 183 -4.43 -12.13 -14.79
N SER A 184 -5.13 -13.23 -14.51
CA SER A 184 -4.60 -14.58 -14.77
C SER A 184 -4.23 -14.83 -16.23
N ASP A 185 -4.91 -14.17 -17.17
CA ASP A 185 -4.79 -14.38 -18.61
C ASP A 185 -4.20 -13.18 -19.38
N SER A 186 -4.02 -12.03 -18.71
CA SER A 186 -3.68 -10.78 -19.37
C SER A 186 -2.86 -9.85 -18.48
N ILE A 187 -1.95 -9.12 -19.12
CA ILE A 187 -1.20 -8.01 -18.52
C ILE A 187 -1.34 -6.84 -19.48
N THR A 188 -2.05 -5.79 -19.07
CA THR A 188 -2.28 -4.59 -19.88
C THR A 188 -1.79 -3.36 -19.15
N ALA A 189 -1.27 -2.39 -19.88
CA ALA A 189 -0.75 -1.15 -19.30
C ALA A 189 -1.53 0.04 -19.85
N ALA A 190 -1.82 1.00 -18.98
CA ALA A 190 -2.41 2.27 -19.34
C ALA A 190 -1.78 3.39 -18.52
N ASP A 191 -1.64 4.56 -19.13
CA ASP A 191 -1.21 5.78 -18.46
C ASP A 191 -2.44 6.60 -18.05
N PHE A 192 -2.36 7.21 -16.88
CA PHE A 192 -3.39 8.04 -16.29
C PHE A 192 -2.78 9.33 -15.73
N THR A 193 -3.65 10.29 -15.46
CA THR A 193 -3.38 11.51 -14.70
C THR A 193 -4.38 11.64 -13.56
N SER A 194 -4.11 12.50 -12.58
CA SER A 194 -5.10 12.78 -11.53
C SER A 194 -6.40 13.40 -12.07
N ALA A 195 -6.34 14.06 -13.23
CA ALA A 195 -7.51 14.64 -13.89
C ALA A 195 -8.55 13.58 -14.30
N ASP A 196 -8.11 12.36 -14.64
CA ASP A 196 -9.01 11.23 -14.93
C ASP A 196 -9.89 10.87 -13.72
N PHE A 197 -9.42 11.19 -12.51
CA PHE A 197 -10.11 10.99 -11.23
C PHE A 197 -10.82 12.25 -10.73
N GLY A 198 -10.83 13.34 -11.51
CA GLY A 198 -11.38 14.62 -11.09
C GLY A 198 -10.52 15.36 -10.06
N ILE A 199 -9.24 15.02 -9.94
CA ILE A 199 -8.33 15.56 -8.93
C ILE A 199 -7.36 16.57 -9.57
N ALA A 200 -7.26 17.74 -8.95
CA ALA A 200 -6.35 18.80 -9.39
C ALA A 200 -4.87 18.37 -9.22
N PRO A 201 -3.98 18.77 -10.14
CA PRO A 201 -2.56 18.49 -10.01
C PRO A 201 -1.95 19.24 -8.83
N CYS A 202 -0.80 18.77 -8.33
CA CYS A 202 -0.06 19.39 -7.25
C CYS A 202 1.45 19.34 -7.49
N GLU A 203 2.23 20.02 -6.67
CA GLU A 203 3.69 19.91 -6.71
C GLU A 203 4.16 18.76 -5.81
N LEU A 204 5.27 18.11 -6.16
CA LEU A 204 5.85 17.06 -5.31
C LEU A 204 6.13 17.56 -3.89
N SER A 205 6.44 18.85 -3.73
CA SER A 205 6.68 19.46 -2.42
C SER A 205 5.45 19.48 -1.51
N ASP A 206 4.24 19.47 -2.08
CA ASP A 206 2.98 19.44 -1.33
C ASP A 206 2.75 18.08 -0.66
N LEU A 207 3.35 17.03 -1.22
CA LEU A 207 3.23 15.65 -0.73
C LEU A 207 4.30 15.30 0.31
N ARG A 208 5.17 16.24 0.70
CA ARG A 208 6.26 15.97 1.65
C ARG A 208 5.76 15.50 3.01
N GLY A 209 6.45 14.47 3.50
CA GLY A 209 6.34 13.91 4.84
C GLY A 209 7.54 14.26 5.73
N GLY A 210 7.64 13.56 6.85
CA GLY A 210 8.63 13.79 7.89
C GLY A 210 8.87 12.57 8.76
N SER A 211 8.95 12.77 10.08
CA SER A 211 9.01 11.68 11.06
C SER A 211 7.72 10.87 11.09
N ALA A 212 7.74 9.73 11.78
CA ALA A 212 6.54 8.91 11.98
C ALA A 212 5.39 9.72 12.59
N ASP A 213 5.64 10.50 13.65
CA ASP A 213 4.63 11.38 14.27
C ASP A 213 4.10 12.46 13.31
N HIS A 214 4.98 13.02 12.48
CA HIS A 214 4.57 14.02 11.49
C HIS A 214 3.65 13.41 10.44
N ASN A 215 3.99 12.21 9.95
CA ASN A 215 3.20 11.50 8.96
C ASN A 215 1.89 10.97 9.55
N ALA A 216 1.88 10.51 10.81
CA ALA A 216 0.67 10.16 11.53
C ALA A 216 -0.29 11.36 11.60
N ARG A 217 0.20 12.54 12.00
CA ARG A 217 -0.61 13.78 12.02
C ARG A 217 -1.13 14.18 10.66
N ILE A 218 -0.35 13.99 9.58
CA ILE A 218 -0.85 14.21 8.22
C ILE A 218 -2.03 13.29 7.94
N ILE A 219 -1.87 11.99 8.19
CA ILE A 219 -2.92 10.99 7.95
C ILE A 219 -4.15 11.32 8.78
N GLU A 220 -4.02 11.58 10.08
CA GLU A 220 -5.13 11.99 10.94
C GLU A 220 -5.90 13.19 10.37
N ASN A 221 -5.18 14.23 9.94
CA ASN A 221 -5.81 15.42 9.34
C ASN A 221 -6.58 15.07 8.06
N VAL A 222 -6.00 14.25 7.18
CA VAL A 222 -6.67 13.79 5.95
C VAL A 222 -7.93 13.02 6.29
N LEU A 223 -7.84 12.05 7.21
CA LEU A 223 -8.97 11.20 7.60
C LEU A 223 -10.05 11.97 8.36
N ALA A 224 -9.69 13.09 9.00
CA ALA A 224 -10.62 14.03 9.63
C ALA A 224 -11.25 15.04 8.66
N GLY A 225 -11.00 14.92 7.35
CA GLY A 225 -11.64 15.74 6.32
C GLY A 225 -10.86 16.96 5.86
N ARG A 226 -9.62 17.18 6.34
CA ARG A 226 -8.80 18.31 5.88
C ARG A 226 -8.56 18.20 4.37
N THR A 227 -8.91 19.26 3.64
CA THR A 227 -8.76 19.33 2.17
C THR A 227 -7.33 19.68 1.75
N GLY A 228 -7.01 19.39 0.48
CA GLY A 228 -5.74 19.74 -0.17
C GLY A 228 -4.95 18.53 -0.69
N PRO A 229 -3.77 18.76 -1.30
CA PRO A 229 -3.03 17.75 -2.06
C PRO A 229 -2.75 16.42 -1.33
N LYS A 230 -2.53 16.49 0.00
CA LYS A 230 -2.30 15.30 0.83
C LYS A 230 -3.55 14.43 0.96
N ARG A 231 -4.74 15.02 1.00
CA ARG A 231 -6.00 14.28 0.91
C ARG A 231 -6.17 13.71 -0.49
N ASP A 232 -5.92 14.53 -1.49
CA ASP A 232 -6.16 14.18 -2.89
C ASP A 232 -5.34 12.97 -3.35
N VAL A 233 -4.07 12.89 -2.98
CA VAL A 233 -3.23 11.72 -3.29
C VAL A 233 -3.66 10.45 -2.55
N VAL A 234 -4.21 10.57 -1.33
CA VAL A 234 -4.76 9.44 -0.57
C VAL A 234 -6.06 8.94 -1.24
N VAL A 235 -6.94 9.87 -1.63
CA VAL A 235 -8.16 9.58 -2.40
C VAL A 235 -7.80 8.89 -3.72
N LEU A 236 -6.81 9.38 -4.46
CA LEU A 236 -6.35 8.79 -5.72
C LEU A 236 -5.92 7.33 -5.57
N ASN A 237 -5.06 7.03 -4.59
CA ASN A 237 -4.57 5.67 -4.37
C ASN A 237 -5.64 4.72 -3.82
N ALA A 238 -6.56 5.24 -2.97
CA ALA A 238 -7.74 4.47 -2.55
C ALA A 238 -8.67 4.20 -3.73
N ALA A 239 -8.94 5.19 -4.59
CA ALA A 239 -9.76 5.06 -5.78
C ALA A 239 -9.22 4.00 -6.75
N LEU A 240 -7.91 3.96 -6.99
CA LEU A 240 -7.28 2.88 -7.76
C LEU A 240 -7.50 1.51 -7.14
N THR A 241 -7.49 1.42 -5.81
CA THR A 241 -7.76 0.17 -5.10
C THR A 241 -9.24 -0.23 -5.25
N LEU A 242 -10.18 0.73 -5.24
CA LEU A 242 -11.60 0.47 -5.50
C LEU A 242 -11.87 0.01 -6.94
N LEU A 243 -11.14 0.55 -7.91
CA LEU A 243 -11.17 0.09 -9.31
C LEU A 243 -10.60 -1.32 -9.45
N LEU A 244 -9.48 -1.59 -8.78
CA LEU A 244 -8.82 -2.91 -8.75
C LEU A 244 -9.80 -4.01 -8.32
N ILE A 245 -10.49 -3.79 -7.21
CA ILE A 245 -11.43 -4.77 -6.64
C ILE A 245 -12.82 -4.75 -7.32
N GLY A 246 -13.03 -3.89 -8.32
CA GLY A 246 -14.30 -3.77 -9.04
C GLY A 246 -15.44 -3.13 -8.24
N LYS A 247 -15.13 -2.42 -7.15
CA LYS A 247 -16.13 -1.73 -6.30
C LYS A 247 -16.64 -0.43 -6.96
N ALA A 248 -15.84 0.16 -7.83
CA ALA A 248 -16.23 1.29 -8.68
C ALA A 248 -15.99 0.95 -10.16
N LYS A 249 -16.79 1.55 -11.05
CA LYS A 249 -16.72 1.29 -12.50
C LYS A 249 -15.89 2.32 -13.27
N THR A 250 -15.75 3.53 -12.74
CA THR A 250 -15.00 4.62 -13.37
C THR A 250 -14.06 5.30 -12.37
N PRO A 251 -12.94 5.89 -12.83
CA PRO A 251 -12.02 6.62 -11.96
C PRO A 251 -12.68 7.71 -11.12
N VAL A 252 -13.55 8.53 -11.72
CA VAL A 252 -14.29 9.59 -11.01
C VAL A 252 -15.19 9.01 -9.92
N GLN A 253 -15.98 7.97 -10.23
CA GLN A 253 -16.83 7.32 -9.23
C GLN A 253 -16.00 6.73 -8.07
N ALA A 254 -14.84 6.16 -8.38
CA ALA A 254 -13.94 5.61 -7.36
C ALA A 254 -13.39 6.71 -6.44
N ALA A 255 -13.05 7.87 -6.99
CA ALA A 255 -12.61 9.03 -6.21
C ALA A 255 -13.74 9.61 -5.35
N GLU A 256 -14.97 9.68 -5.88
CA GLU A 256 -16.16 10.11 -5.14
C GLU A 256 -16.41 9.20 -3.93
N PHE A 257 -16.43 7.87 -4.11
CA PHE A 257 -16.62 6.94 -3.00
C PHE A 257 -15.55 7.09 -1.91
N ALA A 258 -14.29 7.30 -2.30
CA ALA A 258 -13.20 7.52 -1.37
C ALA A 258 -13.33 8.88 -0.65
N ALA A 259 -13.71 9.94 -1.35
CA ALA A 259 -13.93 11.26 -0.75
C ALA A 259 -15.12 11.25 0.23
N ASP A 260 -16.24 10.63 -0.13
CA ASP A 260 -17.44 10.53 0.70
C ASP A 260 -17.18 9.80 2.02
N ALA A 261 -16.32 8.78 2.02
CA ALA A 261 -15.93 8.06 3.24
C ALA A 261 -15.15 8.96 4.22
N ILE A 262 -14.29 9.84 3.69
CA ILE A 262 -13.61 10.87 4.50
C ILE A 262 -14.63 11.88 5.01
N ASP A 263 -15.47 12.43 4.13
CA ASP A 263 -16.38 13.55 4.47
C ASP A 263 -17.50 13.14 5.43
N SER A 264 -17.96 11.89 5.35
CA SER A 264 -18.91 11.32 6.31
C SER A 264 -18.27 10.99 7.68
N GLY A 265 -16.96 11.16 7.82
CA GLY A 265 -16.18 10.81 9.01
C GLY A 265 -16.06 9.31 9.25
N ALA A 266 -16.42 8.46 8.28
CA ALA A 266 -16.33 7.01 8.42
C ALA A 266 -14.88 6.57 8.64
N THR A 267 -13.94 7.18 7.92
CA THR A 267 -12.52 6.82 8.05
C THR A 267 -11.90 7.28 9.37
N ALA A 268 -12.28 8.46 9.88
CA ALA A 268 -11.87 8.89 11.22
C ALA A 268 -12.42 7.96 12.32
N ARG A 269 -13.68 7.53 12.22
CA ARG A 269 -14.29 6.58 13.16
C ARG A 269 -13.58 5.23 13.15
N LEU A 270 -13.20 4.73 11.96
CA LEU A 270 -12.40 3.51 11.84
C LEU A 270 -11.07 3.64 12.58
N LEU A 271 -10.33 4.73 12.38
CA LEU A 271 -9.05 4.93 13.07
C LEU A 271 -9.22 4.91 14.60
N GLU A 272 -10.27 5.54 15.11
CA GLU A 272 -10.58 5.53 16.55
C GLU A 272 -11.00 4.15 17.06
N GLU A 273 -11.65 3.33 16.24
CA GLU A 273 -11.97 1.94 16.56
C GLU A 273 -10.71 1.09 16.68
N LEU A 274 -9.79 1.22 15.72
CA LEU A 274 -8.48 0.56 15.72
C LEU A 274 -7.63 0.95 16.94
N ARG A 275 -7.65 2.22 17.34
CA ARG A 275 -6.98 2.70 18.56
C ARG A 275 -7.54 2.05 19.81
N ARG A 276 -8.87 2.00 19.92
CA ARG A 276 -9.54 1.43 21.10
C ARG A 276 -9.23 -0.05 21.26
N SER A 277 -9.24 -0.83 20.18
CA SER A 277 -8.85 -2.24 20.24
C SER A 277 -7.38 -2.43 20.60
N SER A 278 -6.51 -1.50 20.21
CA SER A 278 -5.07 -1.54 20.51
C SER A 278 -4.73 -1.33 21.99
N VAL A 279 -5.58 -0.61 22.73
CA VAL A 279 -5.43 -0.42 24.18
C VAL A 279 -5.83 -1.67 24.98
N HIS A 280 -6.59 -2.60 24.38
CA HIS A 280 -7.15 -3.77 25.03
C HIS A 280 -6.49 -5.09 24.59
N ALA A 281 -5.44 -5.02 23.76
CA ALA A 281 -4.65 -6.14 23.26
C ALA A 281 -3.31 -6.24 24.01
#